data_AF-A0A938LMA0-F1
#
_entry.id   AF-A0A938LMA0-F1
#
_cell.length_a   1.000
_cell.length_b   1.000
_cell.length_c   1.000
_cell.angle_alpha   90.00
_cell.angle_beta   90.00
_cell.angle_gamma   90.00
#
_symmetry.space_group_name_H-M   'P 1'
#
loop_
_entity.id
_entity.type
_entity.pdbx_description
1 polymer ?
#
loop_
_entity_poly.entity_id
_entity_poly.type
_entity_poly.pdbx_seq_one_letter_code
_entity_poly.pdbx_strand_id
1 'polypeptide(L)'
;MGQAICKENSMITMSRRRFLKRVSQIAVTGALVSPGRRTCLGSQAGLEAAGALPIVDTHQHLWDLSRIRLTWLRPPLDRSFTPKDYEQASAGLNIVQAVYMEVAVPVDQRQREAEYVLDLCRRGDTVTRAAVLAGSPADDDFMEYAAQYRDNPYVKGFRGSLPVKRMSDEQVIRNLRRLGELGLRFDINVPPSALAEAAQVVDRCPDTRFVLDHCGNADPVAFFPTGRTPPRPAQHPAEQWKRDIARLGAQSNIICKISGIVSRVPETPLPAEDLAPIVNHCLDAFGPDRVVFASDWPVCLRGMSLRDWVQRLQAVVAARPETARRKLFHDNAVRFYGLDAGNNQSG
;
A
#
# COMPACT_ATOMS: atom_id res chain seq x y z
N MET A 1 -26.82 -27.47 -37.27
CA MET A 1 -27.13 -26.15 -36.66
C MET A 1 -26.97 -26.29 -35.15
N GLY A 2 -25.79 -25.93 -34.64
CA GLY A 2 -25.42 -26.12 -33.23
C GLY A 2 -25.65 -24.85 -32.42
N GLN A 3 -26.35 -24.98 -31.29
CA GLN A 3 -26.56 -23.93 -30.30
C GLN A 3 -25.30 -23.76 -29.45
N ALA A 4 -24.82 -22.52 -29.34
CA ALA A 4 -23.72 -22.14 -28.46
C ALA A 4 -24.24 -21.86 -27.05
N ILE A 5 -23.68 -22.58 -26.08
CA ILE A 5 -23.92 -22.41 -24.64
C ILE A 5 -23.06 -21.24 -24.15
N CYS A 6 -23.71 -20.17 -23.70
CA CYS A 6 -23.05 -19.06 -23.01
C CYS A 6 -22.71 -19.51 -21.58
N LYS A 7 -21.43 -19.59 -21.22
CA LYS A 7 -20.98 -19.82 -19.84
C LYS A 7 -20.97 -18.51 -19.07
N GLU A 8 -21.87 -18.42 -18.10
CA GLU A 8 -21.96 -17.33 -17.13
C GLU A 8 -20.89 -17.52 -16.04
N ASN A 9 -19.92 -16.60 -15.96
CA ASN A 9 -18.92 -16.58 -14.89
C ASN A 9 -19.58 -16.06 -13.60
N SER A 10 -19.92 -17.00 -12.70
CA SER A 10 -20.46 -16.69 -11.38
C SER A 10 -19.41 -16.02 -10.49
N MET A 11 -19.61 -14.73 -10.18
CA MET A 11 -18.95 -14.05 -9.06
C MET A 11 -19.39 -14.70 -7.75
N ILE A 12 -18.54 -15.56 -7.18
CA ILE A 12 -18.80 -16.19 -5.88
C ILE A 12 -18.62 -15.12 -4.79
N THR A 13 -19.72 -14.57 -4.30
CA THR A 13 -19.77 -13.83 -3.03
C THR A 13 -19.43 -14.79 -1.88
N MET A 14 -18.27 -14.63 -1.24
CA MET A 14 -17.92 -15.39 -0.04
C MET A 14 -18.79 -14.96 1.15
N SER A 15 -19.61 -15.87 1.69
CA SER A 15 -20.37 -15.59 2.91
C SER A 15 -19.49 -15.65 4.17
N ARG A 16 -19.83 -14.85 5.19
CA ARG A 16 -19.13 -14.81 6.50
C ARG A 16 -18.90 -16.19 7.12
N ARG A 17 -19.87 -17.11 6.98
CA ARG A 17 -19.73 -18.51 7.43
C ARG A 17 -18.66 -19.30 6.66
N ARG A 18 -18.44 -19.04 5.36
CA ARG A 18 -17.39 -19.68 4.55
C ARG A 18 -16.01 -19.11 4.85
N PHE A 19 -15.90 -17.81 5.13
CA PHE A 19 -14.65 -17.19 5.60
C PHE A 19 -14.20 -17.81 6.93
N LEU A 20 -15.10 -17.86 7.92
CA LEU A 20 -14.81 -18.46 9.23
C LEU A 20 -14.44 -19.95 9.14
N LYS A 21 -15.14 -20.74 8.30
CA LYS A 21 -14.81 -22.17 8.09
C LYS A 21 -13.42 -22.39 7.47
N ARG A 22 -12.96 -21.50 6.59
CA ARG A 22 -11.62 -21.59 5.99
C ARG A 22 -10.51 -21.19 6.98
N VAL A 23 -10.77 -20.24 7.87
CA VAL A 23 -9.82 -19.83 8.93
C VAL A 23 -9.71 -20.91 10.02
N SER A 24 -10.82 -21.55 10.39
CA SER A 24 -10.85 -22.55 11.48
C SER A 24 -10.35 -23.94 11.08
N GLN A 25 -10.29 -24.29 9.79
CA GLN A 25 -9.75 -25.57 9.32
C GLN A 25 -8.21 -25.69 9.41
N ILE A 26 -7.50 -24.60 9.69
CA ILE A 26 -6.04 -24.60 9.89
C ILE A 26 -5.66 -24.87 11.36
N ALA A 27 -6.61 -24.89 12.30
CA ALA A 27 -6.33 -24.88 13.74
C ALA A 27 -6.65 -26.16 14.53
N VAL A 28 -6.89 -27.32 13.90
CA VAL A 28 -7.15 -28.57 14.65
C VAL A 28 -6.41 -29.76 14.06
N THR A 29 -5.17 -29.95 14.50
CA THR A 29 -4.57 -31.29 14.67
C THR A 29 -4.32 -31.49 16.15
N GLY A 30 -5.23 -32.21 16.81
CA GLY A 30 -5.09 -32.59 18.21
C GLY A 30 -4.04 -33.69 18.38
N ALA A 31 -3.14 -33.49 19.34
CA ALA A 31 -2.26 -34.55 19.84
C ALA A 31 -2.75 -34.95 21.24
N LEU A 32 -3.20 -36.19 21.36
CA LEU A 32 -3.38 -36.87 22.65
C LEU A 32 -2.01 -37.07 23.30
N VAL A 33 -1.83 -36.56 24.52
CA VAL A 33 -0.58 -36.73 25.29
C VAL A 33 -0.84 -37.65 26.49
N SER A 34 -0.17 -38.80 26.51
CA SER A 34 0.01 -39.62 27.72
C SER A 34 1.10 -39.00 28.62
N PRO A 35 1.00 -39.12 29.96
CA PRO A 35 1.94 -38.46 30.85
C PRO A 35 3.20 -39.32 31.05
N GLY A 36 4.37 -38.76 30.76
CA GLY A 36 5.63 -39.33 31.24
C GLY A 36 6.87 -39.01 30.43
N ARG A 37 7.42 -37.79 30.58
CA ARG A 37 8.87 -37.50 30.69
C ARG A 37 9.12 -36.00 30.83
N ARG A 38 9.96 -35.63 31.79
CA ARG A 38 10.49 -34.27 31.96
C ARG A 38 11.38 -33.93 30.75
N THR A 39 11.07 -32.86 30.04
CA THR A 39 11.95 -32.22 29.06
C THR A 39 12.07 -30.74 29.38
N CYS A 40 13.31 -30.25 29.29
CA CYS A 40 13.72 -28.88 29.58
C CYS A 40 12.89 -27.87 28.77
N LEU A 41 12.40 -26.83 29.43
CA LEU A 41 11.79 -25.67 28.76
C LEU A 41 12.87 -24.90 27.98
N GLY A 42 13.03 -25.23 26.70
CA GLY A 42 13.54 -24.28 25.72
C GLY A 42 12.47 -23.24 25.46
N SER A 43 12.84 -21.96 25.50
CA SER A 43 11.92 -20.83 25.34
C SER A 43 11.24 -20.88 23.96
N GLN A 44 9.90 -20.77 23.95
CA GLN A 44 9.09 -20.62 22.74
C GLN A 44 9.45 -19.37 21.91
N ALA A 45 10.19 -18.43 22.49
CA ALA A 45 10.65 -17.20 21.82
C ALA A 45 11.68 -17.47 20.69
N GLY A 46 12.37 -18.61 20.69
CA GLY A 46 13.40 -18.93 19.68
C GLY A 46 12.88 -19.49 18.35
N LEU A 47 11.61 -19.90 18.27
CA LEU A 47 11.02 -20.53 17.08
C LEU A 47 10.08 -19.61 16.27
N GLU A 48 9.64 -18.47 16.81
CA GLU A 48 8.78 -17.52 16.06
C GLU A 48 9.56 -16.69 15.02
N ALA A 49 10.88 -16.53 15.19
CA ALA A 49 11.70 -15.69 14.32
C ALA A 49 12.04 -16.34 12.95
N ALA A 50 11.88 -17.66 12.80
CA ALA A 50 12.34 -18.41 11.63
C ALA A 50 11.26 -18.65 10.54
N GLY A 51 10.11 -17.96 10.56
CA GLY A 51 8.99 -18.28 9.65
C GLY A 51 8.12 -17.12 9.15
N ALA A 52 8.42 -15.86 9.49
CA ALA A 52 7.65 -14.72 8.99
C ALA A 52 8.13 -14.30 7.59
N LEU A 53 7.21 -14.16 6.63
CA LEU A 53 7.55 -13.61 5.31
C LEU A 53 8.18 -12.22 5.46
N PRO A 54 9.29 -11.90 4.76
CA PRO A 54 9.83 -10.55 4.77
C PRO A 54 8.79 -9.59 4.18
N ILE A 55 8.76 -8.36 4.70
CA ILE A 55 7.85 -7.30 4.27
C ILE A 55 8.67 -6.10 3.81
N VAL A 56 8.36 -5.59 2.62
CA VAL A 56 8.75 -4.26 2.18
C VAL A 56 7.55 -3.34 2.32
N ASP A 57 7.66 -2.34 3.17
CA ASP A 57 6.63 -1.32 3.32
C ASP A 57 6.78 -0.23 2.26
N THR A 58 5.91 -0.22 1.26
CA THR A 58 6.03 0.73 0.13
C THR A 58 5.39 2.10 0.40
N HIS A 59 4.87 2.37 1.60
CA HIS A 59 4.23 3.65 1.90
C HIS A 59 4.42 4.04 3.38
N GLN A 60 5.62 4.49 3.71
CA GLN A 60 5.97 5.00 5.03
C GLN A 60 6.07 6.53 5.00
N HIS A 61 5.40 7.19 5.93
CA HIS A 61 5.60 8.61 6.19
C HIS A 61 6.43 8.79 7.47
N LEU A 62 7.41 9.69 7.43
CA LEU A 62 8.20 10.10 8.59
C LEU A 62 8.25 11.62 8.63
N TRP A 63 8.07 12.23 9.79
CA TRP A 63 8.21 13.68 9.93
C TRP A 63 8.68 14.09 11.32
N ASP A 64 9.45 15.18 11.35
CA ASP A 64 9.92 15.85 12.55
C ASP A 64 9.39 17.28 12.55
N LEU A 65 8.42 17.57 13.42
CA LEU A 65 7.77 18.88 13.52
C LEU A 65 8.68 20.00 14.04
N SER A 66 9.88 19.66 14.52
CA SER A 66 10.92 20.67 14.78
C SER A 66 11.61 21.15 13.50
N ARG A 67 11.47 20.43 12.38
CA ARG A 67 12.16 20.70 11.11
C ARG A 67 11.25 21.15 9.98
N ILE A 68 10.04 20.58 9.92
CA ILE A 68 9.03 20.86 8.89
C ILE A 68 7.68 21.19 9.51
N ARG A 69 6.87 21.97 8.80
CA ARG A 69 5.49 22.30 9.18
C ARG A 69 4.50 21.59 8.25
N LEU A 70 3.54 20.91 8.85
CA LEU A 70 2.45 20.21 8.16
C LEU A 70 1.11 20.84 8.56
N THR A 71 0.38 21.38 7.58
CA THR A 71 -0.85 22.16 7.83
C THR A 71 -2.09 21.31 8.03
N TRP A 72 -2.03 20.03 7.67
CA TRP A 72 -3.15 19.10 7.67
C TRP A 72 -3.25 18.25 8.96
N LEU A 73 -2.29 18.36 9.87
CA LEU A 73 -2.23 17.52 11.06
C LEU A 73 -3.39 17.77 12.02
N ARG A 74 -3.89 16.67 12.57
CA ARG A 74 -4.94 16.59 13.60
C ARG A 74 -4.64 15.35 14.45
N PRO A 75 -5.11 15.29 15.73
CA PRO A 75 -5.01 14.07 16.53
C PRO A 75 -5.48 12.82 15.76
N PRO A 76 -4.79 11.66 15.90
CA PRO A 76 -3.61 11.41 16.73
C PRO A 76 -2.26 11.73 16.04
N LEU A 77 -2.29 12.43 14.90
CA LEU A 77 -1.12 12.63 14.02
C LEU A 77 -0.38 13.95 14.28
N ASP A 78 -0.86 14.79 15.20
CA ASP A 78 -0.33 16.11 15.54
C ASP A 78 0.92 16.07 16.43
N ARG A 79 1.83 15.14 16.14
CA ARG A 79 3.16 15.01 16.77
C ARG A 79 4.19 14.54 15.75
N SER A 80 5.48 14.58 16.08
CA SER A 80 6.53 13.96 15.26
C SER A 80 6.40 12.43 15.22
N PHE A 81 6.73 11.86 14.06
CA PHE A 81 6.86 10.42 13.83
C PHE A 81 8.18 10.17 13.10
N THR A 82 9.17 9.73 13.86
CA THR A 82 10.57 9.61 13.43
C THR A 82 10.92 8.16 13.03
N PRO A 83 12.11 7.89 12.46
CA PRO A 83 12.54 6.51 12.23
C PRO A 83 12.48 5.61 13.48
N LYS A 84 12.77 6.16 14.67
CA LYS A 84 12.69 5.43 15.94
C LYS A 84 11.26 5.03 16.29
N ASP A 85 10.29 5.92 16.07
CA ASP A 85 8.87 5.61 16.27
C ASP A 85 8.41 4.50 15.31
N TYR A 86 8.90 4.51 14.06
CA TYR A 86 8.58 3.47 13.09
C TYR A 86 9.20 2.12 13.45
N GLU A 87 10.46 2.10 13.89
CA GLU A 87 11.13 0.87 14.37
C GLU A 87 10.33 0.21 15.50
N GLN A 88 9.83 1.01 16.44
CA GLN A 88 8.96 0.52 17.52
C GLN A 88 7.62 -0.01 16.98
N ALA A 89 6.99 0.70 16.04
CA ALA A 89 5.72 0.29 15.46
C ALA A 89 5.83 -0.99 14.58
N SER A 90 7.00 -1.21 13.97
CA SER A 90 7.28 -2.33 13.06
C SER A 90 7.95 -3.53 13.73
N ALA A 91 8.36 -3.41 14.99
CA ALA A 91 9.04 -4.46 15.75
C ALA A 91 8.32 -5.81 15.65
N GLY A 92 9.03 -6.86 15.24
CA GLY A 92 8.47 -8.21 15.11
C GLY A 92 7.48 -8.43 13.96
N LEU A 93 7.33 -7.49 13.01
CA LEU A 93 6.55 -7.68 11.79
C LEU A 93 7.37 -8.18 10.60
N ASN A 94 8.70 -8.31 10.77
CA ASN A 94 9.66 -8.62 9.69
C ASN A 94 9.62 -7.62 8.53
N ILE A 95 9.46 -6.32 8.84
CA ILE A 95 9.67 -5.25 7.85
C ILE A 95 11.17 -5.09 7.64
N VAL A 96 11.66 -5.49 6.47
CA VAL A 96 13.09 -5.51 6.13
C VAL A 96 13.52 -4.24 5.40
N GLN A 97 12.61 -3.62 4.66
CA GLN A 97 12.84 -2.38 3.92
C GLN A 97 11.56 -1.54 3.88
N ALA A 98 11.71 -0.24 3.71
CA ALA A 98 10.61 0.71 3.54
C ALA A 98 10.92 1.73 2.44
N VAL A 99 9.86 2.22 1.80
CA VAL A 99 9.88 3.33 0.85
C VAL A 99 9.18 4.51 1.49
N TYR A 100 9.92 5.60 1.69
CA TYR A 100 9.39 6.87 2.19
C TYR A 100 8.45 7.51 1.18
N MET A 101 7.35 8.08 1.66
CA MET A 101 6.41 8.88 0.89
C MET A 101 6.35 10.29 1.46
N GLU A 102 6.37 11.27 0.55
CA GLU A 102 6.17 12.67 0.87
C GLU A 102 4.94 12.93 1.77
N VAL A 103 5.04 13.96 2.61
CA VAL A 103 4.07 14.25 3.66
C VAL A 103 3.22 15.51 3.40
N ALA A 104 3.11 15.92 2.14
CA ALA A 104 2.39 17.11 1.69
C ALA A 104 2.87 18.39 2.39
N VAL A 105 4.20 18.57 2.44
CA VAL A 105 4.78 19.84 2.90
C VAL A 105 4.38 20.99 1.97
N PRO A 106 4.27 22.22 2.49
CA PRO A 106 4.25 23.42 1.65
C PRO A 106 5.40 23.44 0.63
N VAL A 107 5.17 23.99 -0.57
CA VAL A 107 6.13 23.96 -1.69
C VAL A 107 7.50 24.53 -1.31
N ASP A 108 7.54 25.56 -0.46
CA ASP A 108 8.79 26.17 0.05
C ASP A 108 9.61 25.24 0.97
N GLN A 109 9.05 24.11 1.40
CA GLN A 109 9.70 23.10 2.24
C GLN A 109 10.04 21.80 1.48
N ARG A 110 9.61 21.63 0.22
CA ARG A 110 9.80 20.37 -0.53
C ARG A 110 11.26 19.94 -0.65
N GLN A 111 12.16 20.92 -0.87
CA GLN A 111 13.60 20.67 -0.96
C GLN A 111 14.16 20.18 0.37
N ARG A 112 13.74 20.79 1.49
CA ARG A 112 14.18 20.41 2.84
C ARG A 112 13.70 19.00 3.21
N GLU A 113 12.47 18.64 2.84
CA GLU A 113 11.95 17.30 3.02
C GLU A 113 12.77 16.27 2.23
N ALA A 114 13.04 16.56 0.94
CA ALA A 114 13.84 15.71 0.08
C ALA A 114 15.25 15.48 0.65
N GLU A 115 15.94 16.54 1.08
CA GLU A 115 17.27 16.44 1.69
C GLU A 115 17.28 15.58 2.96
N TYR A 116 16.27 15.76 3.81
CA TYR A 116 16.10 14.97 5.04
C TYR A 116 15.95 13.48 4.74
N VAL A 117 15.02 13.09 3.86
CA VAL A 117 14.79 11.67 3.56
C VAL A 117 15.98 11.05 2.80
N LEU A 118 16.63 11.82 1.92
CA LEU A 118 17.81 11.33 1.20
C LEU A 118 18.99 11.12 2.14
N ASP A 119 19.12 11.92 3.20
CA ASP A 119 20.07 11.65 4.28
C ASP A 119 19.75 10.35 5.00
N LEU A 120 18.48 10.11 5.37
CA LEU A 120 18.05 8.84 5.98
C LEU A 120 18.43 7.63 5.12
N CYS A 121 18.15 7.68 3.82
CA CYS A 121 18.47 6.59 2.90
C CYS A 121 19.98 6.37 2.77
N ARG A 122 20.78 7.44 2.73
CA ARG A 122 22.25 7.40 2.61
C ARG A 122 22.92 6.81 3.84
N ARG A 123 22.48 7.19 5.05
CA ARG A 123 23.06 6.65 6.30
C ARG A 123 22.83 5.15 6.43
N GLY A 124 21.70 4.66 5.91
CA GLY A 124 21.39 3.24 5.87
C GLY A 124 21.21 2.57 7.25
N ASP A 125 21.07 3.38 8.30
CA ASP A 125 20.87 3.01 9.70
C ASP A 125 19.40 2.75 10.05
N THR A 126 18.51 2.84 9.05
CA THR A 126 17.07 2.54 9.17
C THR A 126 16.64 1.56 8.07
N VAL A 127 15.40 1.05 8.17
CA VAL A 127 14.81 0.24 7.09
C VAL A 127 14.40 1.08 5.87
N THR A 128 14.40 2.41 5.94
CA THR A 128 14.03 3.28 4.80
C THR A 128 15.15 3.29 3.76
N ARG A 129 14.87 2.74 2.56
CA ARG A 129 15.88 2.55 1.48
C ARG A 129 15.62 3.34 0.22
N ALA A 130 14.44 3.95 0.09
CA ALA A 130 14.02 4.68 -1.10
C ALA A 130 13.00 5.74 -0.73
N ALA A 131 12.80 6.71 -1.63
CA ALA A 131 11.89 7.82 -1.44
C ALA A 131 11.05 8.12 -2.69
N VAL A 132 9.80 8.51 -2.46
CA VAL A 132 8.93 9.21 -3.42
C VAL A 132 8.74 10.62 -2.86
N LEU A 133 9.19 11.62 -3.62
CA LEU A 133 9.29 13.01 -3.17
C LEU A 133 8.06 13.84 -3.52
N ALA A 134 7.88 14.96 -2.84
CA ALA A 134 6.82 15.91 -3.13
C ALA A 134 7.00 16.55 -4.51
N GLY A 135 5.96 16.50 -5.36
CA GLY A 135 5.95 17.18 -6.64
C GLY A 135 4.62 16.99 -7.37
N SER A 136 3.97 18.09 -7.74
CA SER A 136 2.72 18.08 -8.50
C SER A 136 3.01 18.30 -9.98
N PRO A 137 2.57 17.43 -10.90
CA PRO A 137 2.80 17.60 -12.33
C PRO A 137 2.02 18.78 -12.93
N ALA A 138 1.13 19.41 -12.15
CA ALA A 138 0.44 20.64 -12.52
C ALA A 138 1.24 21.90 -12.21
N ASP A 139 2.34 21.79 -11.45
CA ASP A 139 3.19 22.93 -11.09
C ASP A 139 4.12 23.27 -12.27
N ASP A 140 4.35 24.57 -12.51
CA ASP A 140 5.16 25.04 -13.64
C ASP A 140 6.63 24.60 -13.51
N ASP A 141 7.15 24.51 -12.28
CA ASP A 141 8.53 24.17 -11.97
C ASP A 141 8.76 22.67 -11.73
N PHE A 142 7.71 21.83 -11.86
CA PHE A 142 7.76 20.41 -11.52
C PHE A 142 8.90 19.68 -12.23
N MET A 143 9.05 19.88 -13.54
CA MET A 143 10.07 19.18 -14.32
C MET A 143 11.48 19.68 -14.04
N GLU A 144 11.65 20.96 -13.73
CA GLU A 144 12.95 21.51 -13.31
C GLU A 144 13.36 20.90 -11.97
N TYR A 145 12.43 20.81 -11.03
CA TYR A 145 12.65 20.16 -9.74
C TYR A 145 12.94 18.66 -9.88
N ALA A 146 12.11 17.94 -10.64
CA ALA A 146 12.25 16.49 -10.81
C ALA A 146 13.57 16.08 -11.48
N ALA A 147 14.04 16.87 -12.44
CA ALA A 147 15.27 16.60 -13.18
C ALA A 147 16.53 16.56 -12.28
N GLN A 148 16.52 17.25 -11.14
CA GLN A 148 17.62 17.23 -10.16
C GLN A 148 17.88 15.83 -9.59
N TYR A 149 16.89 14.93 -9.68
CA TYR A 149 16.93 13.61 -9.05
C TYR A 149 17.03 12.44 -10.04
N ARG A 150 17.19 12.70 -11.34
CA ARG A 150 17.26 11.67 -12.40
C ARG A 150 18.19 10.50 -12.04
N ASP A 151 19.40 10.82 -11.59
CA ASP A 151 20.46 9.83 -11.32
C ASP A 151 20.59 9.49 -9.83
N ASN A 152 19.64 9.94 -9.00
CA ASN A 152 19.67 9.66 -7.57
C ASN A 152 19.18 8.23 -7.31
N PRO A 153 19.99 7.33 -6.72
CA PRO A 153 19.62 5.93 -6.57
C PRO A 153 18.47 5.71 -5.58
N TYR A 154 18.22 6.67 -4.68
CA TYR A 154 17.18 6.59 -3.65
C TYR A 154 15.84 7.15 -4.11
N VAL A 155 15.82 8.10 -5.05
CA VAL A 155 14.57 8.69 -5.56
C VAL A 155 13.93 7.78 -6.60
N LYS A 156 12.72 7.33 -6.32
CA LYS A 156 12.00 6.39 -7.19
C LYS A 156 10.86 7.05 -7.96
N GLY A 157 10.43 8.23 -7.56
CA GLY A 157 9.34 8.95 -8.19
C GLY A 157 8.88 10.15 -7.39
N PHE A 158 7.74 10.70 -7.80
CA PHE A 158 7.08 11.82 -7.15
C PHE A 158 5.63 11.52 -6.84
N ARG A 159 5.12 12.23 -5.85
CA ARG A 159 3.71 12.27 -5.46
C ARG A 159 3.37 13.70 -5.13
N GLY A 160 2.15 14.11 -5.43
CA GLY A 160 1.66 15.42 -5.10
C GLY A 160 0.22 15.58 -5.56
N SER A 161 -0.29 16.82 -5.44
CA SER A 161 -1.63 17.15 -5.91
C SER A 161 -1.78 16.79 -7.40
N LEU A 162 -2.74 15.94 -7.70
CA LEU A 162 -3.22 15.71 -9.05
C LEU A 162 -4.64 16.31 -9.13
N PRO A 163 -4.78 17.60 -9.47
CA PRO A 163 -6.04 18.32 -9.32
C PRO A 163 -7.11 17.70 -10.22
N VAL A 164 -8.16 17.12 -9.63
CA VAL A 164 -9.19 16.34 -10.37
C VAL A 164 -9.68 17.05 -11.62
N LYS A 165 -10.05 18.34 -11.53
CA LYS A 165 -10.58 19.09 -12.68
C LYS A 165 -9.58 19.41 -13.79
N ARG A 166 -8.28 19.21 -13.53
CA ARG A 166 -7.16 19.62 -14.39
C ARG A 166 -6.16 18.49 -14.63
N MET A 167 -6.42 17.27 -14.14
CA MET A 167 -5.45 16.17 -14.25
C MET A 167 -5.23 15.74 -15.69
N SER A 168 -6.23 15.99 -16.55
CA SER A 168 -6.18 15.72 -17.98
C SER A 168 -5.62 16.90 -18.80
N ASP A 169 -5.23 18.01 -18.17
CA ASP A 169 -4.61 19.15 -18.86
C ASP A 169 -3.34 18.71 -19.61
N GLU A 170 -3.13 19.25 -20.81
CA GLU A 170 -1.98 18.87 -21.64
C GLU A 170 -0.63 19.13 -20.95
N GLN A 171 -0.54 20.14 -20.08
CA GLN A 171 0.66 20.39 -19.28
C GLN A 171 0.97 19.22 -18.33
N VAL A 172 -0.04 18.72 -17.63
CA VAL A 172 0.09 17.59 -16.70
C VAL A 172 0.53 16.34 -17.47
N ILE A 173 -0.12 16.04 -18.60
CA ILE A 173 0.23 14.89 -19.44
C ILE A 173 1.66 15.00 -19.99
N ARG A 174 2.07 16.17 -20.48
CA ARG A 174 3.45 16.41 -20.93
C ARG A 174 4.46 16.19 -19.81
N ASN A 175 4.18 16.71 -18.62
CA ASN A 175 5.06 16.55 -17.46
C ASN A 175 5.18 15.09 -17.01
N LEU A 176 4.07 14.35 -16.98
CA LEU A 176 4.08 12.92 -16.64
C LEU A 176 4.85 12.07 -17.66
N ARG A 177 4.74 12.37 -18.96
CA ARG A 177 5.53 11.70 -20.00
C ARG A 177 7.03 11.98 -19.83
N ARG A 178 7.40 13.25 -19.65
CA ARG A 178 8.79 13.64 -19.39
C ARG A 178 9.35 13.00 -18.12
N LEU A 179 8.53 12.81 -17.09
CA LEU A 179 8.95 12.09 -15.88
C LEU A 179 9.33 10.63 -16.19
N GLY A 180 8.56 9.97 -17.07
CA GLY A 180 8.88 8.62 -17.56
C GLY A 180 10.20 8.56 -18.33
N GLU A 181 10.50 9.59 -19.15
CA GLU A 181 11.79 9.73 -19.85
C GLU A 181 12.98 9.86 -18.86
N LEU A 182 12.76 10.34 -17.63
CA LEU A 182 13.76 10.36 -16.56
C LEU A 182 13.90 9.01 -15.84
N GLY A 183 13.11 7.99 -16.20
CA GLY A 183 13.04 6.71 -15.49
C GLY A 183 12.30 6.79 -14.15
N LEU A 184 11.72 7.95 -13.82
CA LEU A 184 11.01 8.24 -12.58
C LEU A 184 9.52 7.89 -12.71
N ARG A 185 8.86 7.74 -11.57
CA ARG A 185 7.48 7.23 -11.45
C ARG A 185 6.57 8.30 -10.85
N PHE A 186 5.26 8.15 -11.02
CA PHE A 186 4.28 8.99 -10.35
C PHE A 186 3.29 8.18 -9.52
N ASP A 187 3.11 8.54 -8.25
CA ASP A 187 2.15 7.93 -7.35
C ASP A 187 0.83 8.73 -7.38
N ILE A 188 -0.25 8.06 -7.81
CA ILE A 188 -1.59 8.63 -7.98
C ILE A 188 -2.37 8.45 -6.68
N ASN A 189 -2.67 9.57 -6.02
CA ASN A 189 -3.56 9.64 -4.87
C ASN A 189 -4.78 10.53 -5.18
N VAL A 190 -5.91 9.92 -5.52
CA VAL A 190 -7.13 10.63 -5.95
C VAL A 190 -8.36 10.06 -5.26
N PRO A 191 -9.44 10.83 -5.06
CA PRO A 191 -10.68 10.28 -4.51
C PRO A 191 -11.28 9.21 -5.45
N PRO A 192 -12.09 8.28 -4.93
CA PRO A 192 -12.75 7.24 -5.74
C PRO A 192 -13.49 7.77 -6.97
N SER A 193 -14.08 8.96 -6.88
CA SER A 193 -14.81 9.62 -7.98
C SER A 193 -13.93 10.04 -9.17
N ALA A 194 -12.62 10.10 -8.99
CA ALA A 194 -11.66 10.53 -10.01
C ALA A 194 -10.86 9.36 -10.61
N LEU A 195 -11.11 8.11 -10.20
CA LEU A 195 -10.36 6.95 -10.69
C LEU A 195 -10.54 6.71 -12.20
N ALA A 196 -11.73 6.98 -12.74
CA ALA A 196 -11.99 6.89 -14.17
C ALA A 196 -11.13 7.86 -15.00
N GLU A 197 -10.89 9.06 -14.47
CA GLU A 197 -10.05 10.08 -15.11
C GLU A 197 -8.56 9.75 -14.92
N ALA A 198 -8.16 9.27 -13.74
CA ALA A 198 -6.81 8.75 -13.51
C ALA A 198 -6.46 7.64 -14.51
N ALA A 199 -7.40 6.76 -14.85
CA ALA A 199 -7.20 5.74 -15.88
C ALA A 199 -6.94 6.35 -17.28
N GLN A 200 -7.56 7.47 -17.62
CA GLN A 200 -7.27 8.19 -18.87
C GLN A 200 -5.87 8.80 -18.85
N VAL A 201 -5.45 9.37 -17.72
CA VAL A 201 -4.09 9.92 -17.55
C VAL A 201 -3.02 8.85 -17.76
N VAL A 202 -3.20 7.67 -17.15
CA VAL A 202 -2.27 6.55 -17.27
C VAL A 202 -2.21 6.00 -18.70
N ASP A 203 -3.36 5.88 -19.37
CA ASP A 203 -3.46 5.48 -20.79
C ASP A 203 -2.71 6.43 -21.73
N ARG A 204 -2.75 7.73 -21.43
CA ARG A 204 -2.03 8.75 -22.19
C ARG A 204 -0.52 8.77 -21.95
N CYS A 205 0.00 8.03 -20.97
CA CYS A 205 1.41 8.03 -20.59
C CYS A 205 1.99 6.59 -20.54
N PRO A 206 1.97 5.84 -21.66
CA PRO A 206 2.31 4.42 -21.66
C PRO A 206 3.74 4.10 -21.20
N ASP A 207 4.68 5.03 -21.42
CA ASP A 207 6.09 4.88 -21.04
C ASP A 207 6.40 5.36 -19.60
N THR A 208 5.41 5.94 -18.93
CA THR A 208 5.53 6.34 -17.51
C THR A 208 4.96 5.25 -16.62
N ARG A 209 5.72 4.88 -15.59
CA ARG A 209 5.25 3.93 -14.57
C ARG A 209 4.48 4.66 -13.48
N PHE A 210 3.33 4.12 -13.11
CA PHE A 210 2.45 4.68 -12.09
C PHE A 210 2.25 3.72 -10.91
N VAL A 211 1.86 4.31 -9.78
CA VAL A 211 1.43 3.58 -8.59
C VAL A 211 0.08 4.14 -8.16
N LEU A 212 -0.95 3.30 -8.07
CA LEU A 212 -2.21 3.68 -7.44
C LEU A 212 -2.06 3.55 -5.92
N ASP A 213 -2.22 4.66 -5.21
CA ASP A 213 -2.20 4.65 -3.75
C ASP A 213 -3.51 4.09 -3.16
N HIS A 214 -3.36 3.48 -1.99
CA HIS A 214 -4.44 3.22 -1.03
C HIS A 214 -5.68 2.50 -1.58
N CYS A 215 -5.51 1.51 -2.46
CA CYS A 215 -6.62 0.84 -3.13
C CYS A 215 -7.57 1.83 -3.84
N GLY A 216 -7.05 2.92 -4.41
CA GLY A 216 -7.87 3.98 -5.00
C GLY A 216 -8.77 4.68 -3.97
N ASN A 217 -8.30 4.76 -2.72
CA ASN A 217 -8.98 5.41 -1.59
C ASN A 217 -10.40 4.89 -1.31
N ALA A 218 -10.61 3.58 -1.52
CA ALA A 218 -11.87 2.92 -1.21
C ALA A 218 -12.33 3.19 0.23
N ASP A 219 -13.63 3.41 0.40
CA ASP A 219 -14.28 3.53 1.69
C ASP A 219 -14.84 2.14 2.10
N PRO A 220 -14.33 1.52 3.17
CA PRO A 220 -14.84 0.22 3.65
C PRO A 220 -16.35 0.19 3.89
N VAL A 221 -16.95 1.33 4.25
CA VAL A 221 -18.41 1.44 4.45
C VAL A 221 -19.19 1.08 3.19
N ALA A 222 -18.65 1.35 2.00
CA ALA A 222 -19.30 1.00 0.74
C ALA A 222 -19.45 -0.53 0.53
N PHE A 223 -18.70 -1.34 1.28
CA PHE A 223 -18.62 -2.80 1.12
C PHE A 223 -19.19 -3.57 2.31
N PHE A 224 -19.71 -2.88 3.33
CA PHE A 224 -20.34 -3.54 4.45
C PHE A 224 -21.52 -4.39 4.00
N PRO A 225 -21.73 -5.56 4.64
CA PRO A 225 -22.81 -6.46 4.25
C PRO A 225 -24.18 -5.81 4.45
N THR A 226 -25.13 -6.17 3.58
CA THR A 226 -26.54 -5.81 3.74
C THR A 226 -27.05 -6.16 5.14
N GLY A 227 -27.71 -5.22 5.79
CA GLY A 227 -28.24 -5.36 7.15
C GLY A 227 -27.33 -4.83 8.26
N ARG A 228 -26.10 -4.41 7.96
CA ARG A 228 -25.30 -3.59 8.87
C ARG A 228 -25.59 -2.12 8.62
N THR A 229 -26.11 -1.42 9.62
CA THR A 229 -26.25 0.04 9.58
C THR A 229 -24.88 0.66 9.82
N PRO A 230 -24.28 1.36 8.83
CA PRO A 230 -23.02 2.03 9.05
C PRO A 230 -23.24 3.32 9.87
N PRO A 231 -22.25 3.77 10.65
CA PRO A 231 -22.35 5.00 11.45
C PRO A 231 -22.30 6.27 10.60
N ARG A 232 -21.94 6.15 9.32
CA ARG A 232 -22.00 7.23 8.32
C ARG A 232 -22.32 6.64 6.93
N PRO A 233 -22.84 7.44 5.99
CA PRO A 233 -22.98 7.00 4.60
C PRO A 233 -21.62 6.64 3.97
N ALA A 234 -21.66 5.76 2.98
CA ALA A 234 -20.51 5.48 2.12
C ALA A 234 -20.15 6.72 1.29
N GLN A 235 -18.86 6.99 1.12
CA GLN A 235 -18.36 8.15 0.36
C GLN A 235 -18.39 7.93 -1.16
N HIS A 236 -18.61 6.69 -1.61
CA HIS A 236 -18.74 6.36 -3.03
C HIS A 236 -19.59 5.10 -3.24
N PRO A 237 -20.16 4.89 -4.43
CA PRO A 237 -20.77 3.61 -4.80
C PRO A 237 -19.69 2.52 -4.96
N ALA A 238 -19.91 1.34 -4.37
CA ALA A 238 -18.97 0.22 -4.47
C ALA A 238 -18.77 -0.24 -5.92
N GLU A 239 -19.85 -0.35 -6.71
CA GLU A 239 -19.78 -0.82 -8.09
C GLU A 239 -19.06 0.14 -9.03
N GLN A 240 -19.14 1.46 -8.78
CA GLN A 240 -18.37 2.44 -9.56
C GLN A 240 -16.87 2.26 -9.29
N TRP A 241 -16.48 2.21 -8.02
CA TRP A 241 -15.08 1.97 -7.64
C TRP A 241 -14.55 0.66 -8.22
N LYS A 242 -15.34 -0.43 -8.20
CA LYS A 242 -14.92 -1.72 -8.78
C LYS A 242 -14.62 -1.60 -10.26
N ARG A 243 -15.49 -0.92 -11.03
CA ARG A 243 -15.28 -0.69 -12.47
C ARG A 243 -14.02 0.12 -12.74
N ASP A 244 -13.79 1.19 -11.98
CA ASP A 244 -12.64 2.06 -12.21
C ASP A 244 -11.32 1.39 -11.82
N ILE A 245 -11.31 0.61 -10.73
CA ILE A 245 -10.16 -0.24 -10.36
C ILE A 245 -9.89 -1.30 -11.43
N ALA A 246 -10.92 -1.92 -12.00
CA ALA A 246 -10.73 -2.89 -13.08
C ALA A 246 -10.12 -2.23 -14.33
N ARG A 247 -10.52 -0.99 -14.65
CA ARG A 247 -9.97 -0.21 -15.77
C ARG A 247 -8.50 0.13 -15.55
N LEU A 248 -8.12 0.61 -14.36
CA LEU A 248 -6.72 0.85 -13.99
C LEU A 248 -5.92 -0.46 -13.98
N GLY A 249 -6.49 -1.53 -13.42
CA GLY A 249 -5.89 -2.86 -13.40
C GLY A 249 -5.60 -3.41 -14.79
N ALA A 250 -6.36 -3.04 -15.82
CA ALA A 250 -6.11 -3.47 -17.19
C ALA A 250 -4.85 -2.86 -17.84
N GLN A 251 -4.29 -1.79 -17.28
CA GLN A 251 -3.15 -1.07 -17.84
C GLN A 251 -1.82 -1.59 -17.27
N SER A 252 -0.88 -1.99 -18.12
CA SER A 252 0.36 -2.69 -17.70
C SER A 252 1.37 -1.81 -16.95
N ASN A 253 1.31 -0.49 -17.12
CA ASN A 253 2.25 0.48 -16.56
C ASN A 253 1.87 0.99 -15.16
N ILE A 254 0.84 0.42 -14.52
CA ILE A 254 0.43 0.78 -13.14
C ILE A 254 0.38 -0.42 -12.20
N ILE A 255 0.84 -0.21 -10.96
CA ILE A 255 0.69 -1.15 -9.83
C ILE A 255 -0.24 -0.56 -8.75
N CYS A 256 -0.72 -1.38 -7.82
CA CYS A 256 -1.59 -0.95 -6.72
C CYS A 256 -0.97 -1.21 -5.34
N LYS A 257 -0.99 -0.19 -4.48
CA LYS A 257 -0.67 -0.32 -3.06
C LYS A 257 -1.89 -0.76 -2.27
N ILE A 258 -1.79 -1.91 -1.61
CA ILE A 258 -2.79 -2.36 -0.64
C ILE A 258 -2.53 -1.63 0.68
N SER A 259 -3.21 -0.49 0.89
CA SER A 259 -2.97 0.43 2.02
C SER A 259 -4.13 1.42 2.23
N GLY A 260 -4.05 2.27 3.26
CA GLY A 260 -4.86 3.49 3.45
C GLY A 260 -6.37 3.33 3.68
N ILE A 261 -6.94 2.14 3.42
CA ILE A 261 -8.35 1.85 3.66
C ILE A 261 -8.65 1.72 5.15
N VAL A 262 -7.66 1.32 5.95
CA VAL A 262 -7.78 1.25 7.41
C VAL A 262 -7.93 2.64 8.03
N SER A 263 -7.31 3.67 7.46
CA SER A 263 -7.40 5.06 7.89
C SER A 263 -8.81 5.67 7.69
N ARG A 264 -9.72 4.93 7.04
CA ARG A 264 -11.08 5.36 6.67
C ARG A 264 -12.17 4.55 7.37
N VAL A 265 -11.79 3.55 8.17
CA VAL A 265 -12.76 2.74 8.91
C VAL A 265 -13.51 3.63 9.88
N PRO A 266 -14.83 3.48 9.99
CA PRO A 266 -15.61 4.37 10.85
C PRO A 266 -15.54 3.98 12.33
N GLU A 267 -15.15 2.74 12.62
CA GLU A 267 -15.06 2.17 13.95
C GLU A 267 -13.98 1.09 14.01
N THR A 268 -13.43 0.89 15.19
CA THR A 268 -12.29 0.01 15.44
C THR A 268 -12.57 -0.83 16.70
N PRO A 269 -12.25 -2.13 16.71
CA PRO A 269 -11.60 -2.89 15.65
C PRO A 269 -12.57 -3.25 14.52
N LEU A 270 -12.10 -3.13 13.27
CA LEU A 270 -12.81 -3.66 12.11
C LEU A 270 -12.27 -5.07 11.79
N PRO A 271 -13.14 -6.07 11.60
CA PRO A 271 -12.68 -7.42 11.30
C PRO A 271 -12.18 -7.53 9.85
N ALA A 272 -11.28 -8.48 9.60
CA ALA A 272 -10.60 -8.63 8.32
C ALA A 272 -11.57 -8.87 7.14
N GLU A 273 -12.71 -9.52 7.39
CA GLU A 273 -13.75 -9.77 6.40
C GLU A 273 -14.35 -8.50 5.78
N ASP A 274 -14.36 -7.37 6.50
CA ASP A 274 -14.91 -6.12 5.97
C ASP A 274 -13.91 -5.40 5.06
N LEU A 275 -12.62 -5.71 5.17
CA LEU A 275 -11.56 -5.20 4.29
C LEU A 275 -11.37 -6.10 3.06
N ALA A 276 -11.73 -7.38 3.18
CA ALA A 276 -11.53 -8.40 2.16
C ALA A 276 -12.13 -8.06 0.78
N PRO A 277 -13.33 -7.45 0.64
CA PRO A 277 -13.88 -7.11 -0.66
C PRO A 277 -13.00 -6.15 -1.45
N ILE A 278 -12.48 -5.10 -0.79
CA ILE A 278 -11.61 -4.10 -1.42
C ILE A 278 -10.28 -4.74 -1.80
N VAL A 279 -9.65 -5.44 -0.85
CA VAL A 279 -8.34 -6.07 -1.05
C VAL A 279 -8.41 -7.08 -2.17
N ASN A 280 -9.35 -8.03 -2.14
CA ASN A 280 -9.46 -9.06 -3.18
C ASN A 280 -9.75 -8.46 -4.56
N HIS A 281 -10.61 -7.44 -4.65
CA HIS A 281 -10.86 -6.78 -5.93
C HIS A 281 -9.60 -6.14 -6.52
N CYS A 282 -8.75 -5.52 -5.70
CA CYS A 282 -7.45 -5.00 -6.17
C CYS A 282 -6.49 -6.13 -6.58
N LEU A 283 -6.40 -7.19 -5.78
CA LEU A 283 -5.54 -8.35 -6.10
C LEU A 283 -5.95 -9.02 -7.41
N ASP A 284 -7.25 -9.11 -7.68
CA ASP A 284 -7.79 -9.76 -8.87
C ASP A 284 -7.70 -8.84 -10.10
N ALA A 285 -7.93 -7.54 -9.95
CA ALA A 285 -7.86 -6.57 -11.06
C ALA A 285 -6.43 -6.31 -11.55
N PHE A 286 -5.45 -6.17 -10.65
CA PHE A 286 -4.06 -5.90 -11.02
C PHE A 286 -3.27 -7.19 -11.27
N GLY A 287 -3.70 -8.30 -10.67
CA GLY A 287 -2.99 -9.56 -10.70
C GLY A 287 -1.80 -9.61 -9.73
N PRO A 288 -1.21 -10.80 -9.53
CA PRO A 288 -0.25 -11.07 -8.45
C PRO A 288 1.08 -10.32 -8.59
N ASP A 289 1.41 -9.81 -9.78
CA ASP A 289 2.70 -9.15 -10.08
C ASP A 289 2.64 -7.62 -10.01
N ARG A 290 1.46 -7.03 -9.72
CA ARG A 290 1.25 -5.58 -9.74
C ARG A 290 0.53 -5.07 -8.49
N VAL A 291 0.73 -5.77 -7.38
CA VAL A 291 0.22 -5.40 -6.06
C VAL A 291 1.33 -5.44 -5.04
N VAL A 292 1.38 -4.43 -4.17
CA VAL A 292 2.40 -4.29 -3.13
C VAL A 292 1.76 -3.92 -1.79
N PHE A 293 2.34 -4.41 -0.70
CA PHE A 293 2.00 -3.99 0.65
C PHE A 293 2.47 -2.56 0.91
N ALA A 294 1.63 -1.80 1.62
CA ALA A 294 1.95 -0.47 2.09
C ALA A 294 1.23 -0.24 3.43
N SER A 295 1.94 0.34 4.40
CA SER A 295 1.38 0.56 5.72
C SER A 295 0.48 1.79 5.77
N ASP A 296 0.83 2.85 5.04
CA ASP A 296 0.31 4.20 5.28
C ASP A 296 0.65 4.69 6.70
N TRP A 297 1.71 4.17 7.33
CA TRP A 297 2.10 4.57 8.69
C TRP A 297 2.72 5.98 8.67
N PRO A 298 2.39 6.85 9.64
CA PRO A 298 1.53 6.64 10.79
C PRO A 298 0.06 7.00 10.53
N VAL A 299 -0.32 7.40 9.31
CA VAL A 299 -1.71 7.76 8.96
C VAL A 299 -2.69 6.61 9.24
N CYS A 300 -2.24 5.36 9.09
CA CYS A 300 -2.99 4.16 9.46
C CYS A 300 -3.50 4.18 10.90
N LEU A 301 -2.83 4.89 11.83
CA LEU A 301 -3.22 5.03 13.24
C LEU A 301 -4.56 5.74 13.43
N ARG A 302 -5.11 6.40 12.39
CA ARG A 302 -6.49 6.88 12.40
C ARG A 302 -7.51 5.74 12.55
N GLY A 303 -7.16 4.54 12.10
CA GLY A 303 -8.01 3.36 12.21
C GLY A 303 -7.39 2.22 13.00
N MET A 304 -6.10 1.92 12.86
CA MET A 304 -5.48 0.85 13.65
C MET A 304 -3.96 0.93 13.70
N SER A 305 -3.36 0.16 14.61
CA SER A 305 -1.92 -0.01 14.67
C SER A 305 -1.37 -0.64 13.39
N LEU A 306 -0.08 -0.42 13.10
CA LEU A 306 0.61 -1.08 11.99
C LEU A 306 0.52 -2.61 12.11
N ARG A 307 0.71 -3.14 13.32
CA ARG A 307 0.59 -4.58 13.61
C ARG A 307 -0.80 -5.12 13.27
N ASP A 308 -1.85 -4.43 13.71
CA ASP A 308 -3.22 -4.85 13.42
C ASP A 308 -3.48 -4.86 11.92
N TRP A 309 -3.02 -3.82 11.20
CA TRP A 309 -3.17 -3.76 9.75
C TRP A 309 -2.48 -4.94 9.05
N VAL A 310 -1.21 -5.21 9.37
CA VAL A 310 -0.47 -6.35 8.81
C VAL A 310 -1.20 -7.66 9.10
N GLN A 311 -1.63 -7.88 10.35
CA GLN A 311 -2.36 -9.09 10.72
C GLN A 311 -3.69 -9.24 9.98
N ARG A 312 -4.44 -8.16 9.77
CA ARG A 312 -5.72 -8.23 9.05
C ARG A 312 -5.51 -8.51 7.58
N LEU A 313 -4.51 -7.89 6.96
CA LEU A 313 -4.16 -8.19 5.57
C LEU A 313 -3.69 -9.64 5.41
N GLN A 314 -2.83 -10.13 6.31
CA GLN A 314 -2.41 -11.54 6.33
C GLN A 314 -3.60 -12.49 6.45
N ALA A 315 -4.60 -12.17 7.29
CA ALA A 315 -5.82 -12.95 7.39
C ALA A 315 -6.64 -12.94 6.09
N VAL A 316 -6.75 -11.79 5.42
CA VAL A 316 -7.44 -11.67 4.12
C VAL A 316 -6.77 -12.55 3.05
N VAL A 317 -5.43 -12.59 3.01
CA VAL A 317 -4.68 -13.33 1.99
C VAL A 317 -4.27 -14.74 2.41
N ALA A 318 -4.68 -15.21 3.59
CA ALA A 318 -4.22 -16.48 4.18
C ALA A 318 -4.42 -17.70 3.26
N ALA A 319 -5.51 -17.72 2.48
CA ALA A 319 -5.82 -18.80 1.56
C ALA A 319 -5.10 -18.70 0.19
N ARG A 320 -4.33 -17.64 -0.06
CA ARG A 320 -3.56 -17.48 -1.31
C ARG A 320 -2.23 -18.25 -1.22
N PRO A 321 -1.71 -18.77 -2.36
CA PRO A 321 -0.41 -19.43 -2.38
C PRO A 321 0.69 -18.58 -1.74
N GLU A 322 1.66 -19.22 -1.08
CA GLU A 322 2.79 -18.53 -0.46
C GLU A 322 3.53 -17.65 -1.46
N THR A 323 3.72 -18.11 -2.70
CA THR A 323 4.33 -17.32 -3.78
C THR A 323 3.58 -16.02 -4.07
N ALA A 324 2.25 -16.04 -4.06
CA ALA A 324 1.42 -14.85 -4.24
C ALA A 324 1.48 -13.91 -3.03
N ARG A 325 1.50 -14.47 -1.82
CA ARG A 325 1.68 -13.69 -0.58
C ARG A 325 3.06 -13.03 -0.54
N ARG A 326 4.12 -13.75 -0.89
CA ARG A 326 5.50 -13.23 -0.97
C ARG A 326 5.63 -12.11 -2.01
N LYS A 327 4.98 -12.23 -3.17
CA LYS A 327 4.90 -11.15 -4.16
C LYS A 327 4.24 -9.88 -3.59
N LEU A 328 3.09 -10.02 -2.92
CA LEU A 328 2.38 -8.91 -2.29
C LEU A 328 3.24 -8.23 -1.21
N PHE A 329 3.84 -9.00 -0.31
CA PHE A 329 4.56 -8.44 0.84
C PHE A 329 5.98 -8.00 0.51
N HIS A 330 6.64 -8.55 -0.51
CA HIS A 330 8.08 -8.35 -0.73
C HIS A 330 8.49 -8.24 -2.20
N ASP A 331 8.36 -9.32 -2.97
CA ASP A 331 9.11 -9.45 -4.23
C ASP A 331 8.70 -8.41 -5.28
N ASN A 332 7.42 -8.02 -5.33
CA ASN A 332 6.98 -6.98 -6.24
C ASN A 332 7.57 -5.62 -5.88
N ALA A 333 7.68 -5.30 -4.59
CA ALA A 333 8.25 -4.03 -4.14
C ALA A 333 9.75 -3.96 -4.47
N VAL A 334 10.49 -5.03 -4.17
CA VAL A 334 11.93 -5.14 -4.50
C VAL A 334 12.15 -4.93 -6.00
N ARG A 335 11.42 -5.65 -6.85
CA ARG A 335 11.52 -5.53 -8.31
C ARG A 335 11.08 -4.15 -8.81
N PHE A 336 9.93 -3.66 -8.34
CA PHE A 336 9.34 -2.43 -8.86
C PHE A 336 10.15 -1.21 -8.48
N TYR A 337 10.68 -1.13 -7.26
CA TYR A 337 11.48 0.00 -6.78
C TYR A 337 12.99 -0.18 -6.99
N GLY A 338 13.45 -1.36 -7.42
CA GLY A 338 14.88 -1.64 -7.59
C GLY A 338 15.61 -1.55 -6.27
N LEU A 339 15.10 -2.25 -5.25
CA LEU A 339 15.73 -2.35 -3.93
C LEU A 339 16.67 -3.56 -3.91
N ASP A 340 17.66 -3.53 -3.03
CA ASP A 340 18.52 -4.70 -2.82
C ASP A 340 17.68 -5.83 -2.25
N ALA A 341 17.72 -7.01 -2.89
CA ALA A 341 16.92 -8.17 -2.51
C ALA A 341 17.30 -8.77 -1.13
N GLY A 342 18.28 -8.18 -0.43
CA GLY A 342 18.71 -8.62 0.88
C GLY A 342 19.05 -10.11 0.91
N ASN A 343 20.01 -10.55 0.09
CA ASN A 343 20.57 -11.88 0.29
C ASN A 343 21.24 -11.88 1.66
N ASN A 344 20.62 -12.53 2.64
CA ASN A 344 21.29 -13.01 3.84
C ASN A 344 22.43 -13.94 3.38
N GLN A 345 23.60 -13.38 3.08
CA GLN A 345 24.82 -14.14 3.14
C GLN A 345 25.15 -14.30 4.61
N SER A 346 24.72 -15.43 5.16
CA SER A 346 25.36 -16.05 6.31
C SER A 346 26.82 -16.29 5.92
N GLY A 347 27.70 -15.36 6.31
CA GLY A 347 29.14 -15.57 6.37
C GLY A 347 29.53 -16.09 7.74
#